data_AF-A0A5J6MJL0-F1
#
_entry.id   AF-A0A5J6MJL0-F1
#
_cell.length_a   1.000
_cell.length_b   1.000
_cell.length_c   1.000
_cell.angle_alpha   90.00
_cell.angle_beta   90.00
_cell.angle_gamma   90.00
#
_symmetry.space_group_name_H-M   'P 1'
#
loop_
_entity.id
_entity.type
_entity.pdbx_description
1 polymer ?
#
loop_
_entity_poly.entity_id
_entity_poly.type
_entity_poly.pdbx_seq_one_letter_code
_entity_poly.pdbx_strand_id
1 'polypeptide(L)'
;MELRRNLRERLADADTTQEWQLLLVECVGGCPKPCAVAFDAPGKWRIRFSTLTADHAEDVVAALQLYEGSADGYLAEEALPPGLRGRISARSPTFANPKTLPSTGLPSPFAGGVAPSLHPVPCKSVA
;
A
#
# COMPACT_ATOMS: atom_id res chain seq x y z
N MET A 1 5.40 -15.61 8.17
CA MET A 1 5.45 -15.17 9.58
C MET A 1 6.79 -14.55 9.94
N GLU A 2 7.92 -15.10 9.48
CA GLU A 2 9.27 -14.58 9.80
C GLU A 2 9.51 -13.13 9.36
N LEU A 3 9.04 -12.73 8.18
CA LEU A 3 9.11 -11.33 7.74
C LEU A 3 8.50 -10.36 8.76
N ARG A 4 7.33 -10.69 9.34
CA ARG A 4 6.69 -9.85 10.37
C ARG A 4 7.55 -9.73 11.62
N ARG A 5 8.17 -10.83 12.07
CA ARG A 5 9.06 -10.82 13.24
C ARG A 5 10.25 -9.90 12.98
N ASN A 6 10.94 -10.09 11.86
CA ASN A 6 12.11 -9.30 11.48
C ASN A 6 11.77 -7.80 11.31
N LEU A 7 10.58 -7.49 10.76
CA LEU A 7 10.10 -6.11 10.68
C LEU A 7 9.86 -5.51 12.06
N ARG A 8 9.21 -6.25 12.97
CA ARG A 8 8.91 -5.76 14.32
C ARG A 8 10.18 -5.47 15.11
N GLU A 9 11.20 -6.33 15.00
CA GLU A 9 12.51 -6.12 15.62
C GLU A 9 13.17 -4.85 15.08
N ARG A 10 13.28 -4.73 13.75
CA ARG A 10 13.91 -3.57 13.11
C ARG A 10 13.18 -2.24 13.35
N LEU A 11 11.85 -2.26 13.42
CA LEU A 11 11.06 -1.06 13.73
C LEU A 11 11.19 -0.65 15.20
N ALA A 12 11.48 -1.59 16.11
CA ALA A 12 11.74 -1.27 17.51
C ALA A 12 13.14 -0.68 17.71
N ASP A 13 14.11 -1.09 16.90
CA ASP A 13 15.49 -0.56 16.91
C ASP A 13 15.63 0.75 16.13
N ALA A 14 14.65 1.11 15.30
CA ALA A 14 14.67 2.35 14.54
C ALA A 14 14.48 3.54 15.51
N ASP A 15 15.56 4.31 15.69
CA ASP A 15 15.62 5.52 16.52
C ASP A 15 14.90 6.69 15.83
N THR A 16 13.62 6.51 15.52
CA THR A 16 12.81 7.47 14.79
C THR A 16 12.03 8.35 15.76
N THR A 17 12.05 9.66 15.53
CA THR A 17 11.19 10.65 16.22
C THR A 17 9.69 10.47 15.94
N GLN A 18 9.32 9.49 15.10
CA GLN A 18 7.96 9.28 14.59
C GLN A 18 7.46 7.89 14.99
N GLU A 19 6.15 7.77 15.28
CA GLU A 19 5.52 6.51 15.63
C GLU A 19 5.02 5.77 14.38
N TRP A 20 5.81 4.82 13.86
CA TRP A 20 5.33 3.88 12.86
C TRP A 20 4.48 2.77 13.49
N GLN A 21 3.35 2.43 12.86
CA GLN A 21 2.48 1.35 13.32
C GLN A 21 2.54 0.15 12.38
N LEU A 22 2.96 -1.00 12.90
CA LEU A 22 2.94 -2.27 12.17
C LEU A 22 1.65 -3.05 12.49
N LEU A 23 0.73 -3.09 11.53
CA LEU A 23 -0.53 -3.82 11.64
C LEU A 23 -0.46 -5.14 10.87
N LEU A 24 -0.91 -6.22 11.51
CA LEU A 24 -1.22 -7.46 10.82
C LEU A 24 -2.70 -7.41 10.42
N VAL A 25 -2.96 -7.50 9.13
CA VAL A 25 -4.31 -7.55 8.56
C VAL A 25 -4.49 -8.85 7.78
N GLU A 26 -5.74 -9.29 7.66
CA GLU A 26 -6.08 -10.51 6.93
C GLU A 26 -5.87 -10.37 5.42
N CYS A 27 -6.13 -9.19 4.87
CA CYS A 27 -6.00 -8.94 3.44
C CYS A 27 -5.38 -7.57 3.15
N VAL A 28 -4.33 -7.58 2.34
CA VAL A 28 -3.75 -6.39 1.71
C VAL A 28 -3.92 -6.42 0.18
N GLY A 29 -4.63 -7.41 -0.35
CA GLY A 29 -4.86 -7.60 -1.79
C GLY A 29 -3.62 -8.04 -2.57
N GLY A 30 -2.64 -8.69 -1.90
CA GLY A 30 -1.40 -9.16 -2.53
C GLY A 30 -1.50 -10.52 -3.24
N CYS A 31 -2.66 -11.18 -3.21
CA CYS A 31 -2.85 -12.49 -3.83
C CYS A 31 -2.67 -12.42 -5.36
N PRO A 32 -2.09 -13.46 -5.99
CA PRO A 32 -1.68 -14.75 -5.41
C PRO A 32 -0.23 -14.78 -4.90
N LYS A 33 0.44 -13.63 -4.75
CA LYS A 33 1.89 -13.56 -4.49
C LYS A 33 2.20 -13.31 -2.99
N PRO A 34 2.44 -14.35 -2.17
CA PRO A 34 2.93 -14.17 -0.81
C PRO A 34 4.41 -13.75 -0.80
N CYS A 35 4.94 -13.10 0.24
CA CYS A 35 4.28 -12.25 1.24
C CYS A 35 4.08 -10.83 0.68
N ALA A 36 3.23 -10.02 1.32
CA ALA A 36 2.98 -8.63 0.90
C ALA A 36 2.95 -7.66 2.09
N VAL A 37 3.37 -6.43 1.83
CA VAL A 37 3.37 -5.31 2.78
C VAL A 37 2.83 -4.08 2.05
N ALA A 38 2.01 -3.28 2.73
CA ALA A 38 1.57 -1.99 2.21
C ALA A 38 1.96 -0.87 3.15
N PHE A 39 2.34 0.26 2.57
CA PHE A 39 2.54 1.51 3.28
C PHE A 39 1.31 2.38 3.10
N ASP A 40 0.84 2.96 4.19
CA ASP A 40 -0.32 3.83 4.22
C ASP A 40 -0.03 5.05 5.08
N ALA A 41 -0.42 6.21 4.60
CA ALA A 41 -0.35 7.45 5.34
C ALA A 41 -1.39 8.44 4.78
N PRO A 42 -1.96 9.31 5.62
CA PRO A 42 -2.91 10.31 5.16
C PRO A 42 -2.27 11.23 4.12
N GLY A 43 -3.01 11.55 3.06
CA GLY A 43 -2.54 12.43 1.98
C GLY A 43 -1.55 11.79 1.00
N LYS A 44 -1.13 10.55 1.23
CA LYS A 44 -0.14 9.84 0.42
C LYS A 44 -0.76 8.68 -0.38
N TRP A 45 -0.10 8.30 -1.47
CA TRP A 45 -0.41 7.09 -2.22
C TRP A 45 -0.12 5.86 -1.38
N ARG A 46 -1.08 4.95 -1.24
CA ARG A 46 -0.81 3.64 -0.67
C ARG A 46 0.00 2.83 -1.67
N ILE A 47 1.18 2.37 -1.25
CA ILE A 47 2.05 1.50 -2.06
C ILE A 47 1.98 0.10 -1.49
N ARG A 48 1.82 -0.90 -2.35
CA ARG A 48 1.88 -2.31 -1.96
C ARG A 48 3.03 -3.03 -2.65
N PHE A 49 3.85 -3.69 -1.85
CA PHE A 49 4.88 -4.62 -2.27
C PHE A 49 4.39 -6.07 -2.14
N SER A 50 4.75 -6.92 -3.11
CA SER A 50 4.42 -8.36 -3.09
C SER A 50 5.65 -9.21 -3.37
N THR A 51 5.52 -10.53 -3.18
CA THR A 51 6.60 -11.51 -3.43
C THR A 51 7.76 -11.35 -2.45
N LEU A 52 7.46 -10.95 -1.21
CA LEU A 52 8.46 -10.68 -0.16
C LEU A 52 8.85 -11.95 0.61
N THR A 53 10.09 -11.99 1.11
CA THR A 53 10.70 -13.01 1.97
C THR A 53 11.18 -12.35 3.27
N ALA A 54 11.64 -13.15 4.24
CA ALA A 54 12.12 -12.64 5.53
C ALA A 54 13.37 -11.73 5.41
N ASP A 55 14.18 -11.92 4.39
CA ASP A 55 15.43 -11.16 4.15
C ASP A 55 15.16 -9.72 3.72
N HIS A 56 13.99 -9.45 3.14
CA HIS A 56 13.59 -8.12 2.69
C HIS A 56 13.18 -7.19 3.83
N ALA A 57 13.23 -7.62 5.09
CA ALA A 57 12.83 -6.78 6.22
C ALA A 57 13.64 -5.48 6.30
N GLU A 58 14.93 -5.52 5.96
CA GLU A 58 15.80 -4.32 5.90
C GLU A 58 15.34 -3.34 4.84
N ASP A 59 15.20 -3.84 3.61
CA ASP A 59 14.80 -3.05 2.46
C ASP A 59 13.42 -2.41 2.68
N VAL A 60 12.51 -3.11 3.34
CA VAL A 60 11.18 -2.60 3.68
C VAL A 60 11.27 -1.42 4.66
N VAL A 61 12.11 -1.51 5.69
CA VAL A 61 12.30 -0.39 6.63
C VAL A 61 12.97 0.81 5.93
N ALA A 62 13.98 0.56 5.10
CA ALA A 62 14.62 1.62 4.32
C ALA A 62 13.63 2.29 3.33
N ALA A 63 12.79 1.50 2.65
CA ALA A 63 11.74 2.03 1.78
C ALA A 63 10.66 2.79 2.56
N LEU A 64 10.36 2.39 3.80
CA LEU A 64 9.44 3.11 4.67
C LEU A 64 9.97 4.50 5.03
N GLN A 65 11.26 4.64 5.32
CA GLN A 65 11.90 5.94 5.55
C GLN A 65 11.83 6.85 4.32
N LEU A 66 12.06 6.30 3.12
CA LEU A 66 11.89 7.05 1.87
C LEU A 66 10.43 7.48 1.66
N TYR A 67 9.48 6.59 1.97
CA TYR A 67 8.05 6.87 1.88
C TYR A 67 7.63 7.99 2.85
N GLU A 68 8.19 7.99 4.05
CA GLU A 68 8.00 9.04 5.04
C GLU A 68 8.48 10.40 4.52
N GLY A 69 9.67 10.47 3.93
CA GLY A 69 10.21 11.70 3.34
C GLY A 69 9.49 12.18 2.08
N SER A 70 8.71 11.33 1.42
CA SER A 70 7.94 11.68 0.22
C SER A 70 6.67 12.45 0.58
N ALA A 71 6.40 13.57 -0.11
CA ALA A 71 5.25 14.43 0.15
C ALA A 71 3.91 13.79 -0.25
N ASP A 72 3.89 13.10 -1.37
CA ASP A 72 2.71 12.44 -1.94
C ASP A 72 2.76 10.91 -1.78
N GLY A 73 3.83 10.37 -1.20
CA GLY A 73 4.03 8.92 -1.04
C GLY A 73 4.35 8.22 -2.34
N TYR A 74 4.72 8.94 -3.41
CA TYR A 74 5.27 8.30 -4.59
C TYR A 74 6.73 7.91 -4.33
N LEU A 75 7.07 6.68 -4.71
CA LEU A 75 8.43 6.15 -4.71
C LEU A 75 8.82 5.77 -6.13
N ALA A 76 9.89 6.40 -6.62
CA ALA A 76 10.54 6.04 -7.87
C ALA A 76 11.28 4.71 -7.70
N GLU A 77 11.33 3.92 -8.76
CA GLU A 77 11.91 2.57 -8.74
C GLU A 77 13.41 2.60 -8.43
N GLU A 78 14.10 3.64 -8.89
CA GLU A 78 15.53 3.85 -8.73
C GLU A 78 15.92 4.12 -7.27
N ALA A 79 15.03 4.82 -6.56
CA ALA A 79 15.18 5.18 -5.15
C ALA A 79 14.94 3.97 -4.23
N LEU A 80 14.24 2.94 -4.69
CA LEU A 80 14.00 1.76 -3.87
C LEU A 80 15.29 0.98 -3.59
N PRO A 81 15.40 0.37 -2.40
CA PRO A 81 16.49 -0.55 -2.09
C PRO A 81 16.51 -1.74 -3.06
N PRO A 82 17.69 -2.33 -3.34
CA PRO A 82 17.85 -3.37 -4.35
C PRO A 82 16.88 -4.54 -4.20
N GLY A 83 16.61 -4.99 -2.97
CA GLY A 83 15.71 -6.12 -2.73
C GLY A 83 14.23 -5.84 -2.98
N LEU A 84 13.82 -4.56 -3.11
CA LEU A 84 12.45 -4.16 -3.41
C LEU A 84 12.20 -3.69 -4.85
N ARG A 85 13.26 -3.54 -5.65
CA ARG A 85 13.10 -3.18 -7.06
C ARG A 85 12.33 -4.26 -7.81
N GLY A 86 11.35 -3.86 -8.62
CA GLY A 86 10.41 -4.70 -9.34
C GLY A 86 9.30 -5.31 -8.49
N ARG A 87 9.20 -4.95 -7.18
CA ARG A 87 8.24 -5.57 -6.26
C ARG A 87 7.02 -4.73 -5.94
N ILE A 88 6.94 -3.47 -6.43
CA ILE A 88 5.70 -2.69 -6.35
C ILE A 88 4.63 -3.39 -7.19
N SER A 89 3.63 -3.92 -6.49
CA SER A 89 2.50 -4.66 -7.08
C SER A 89 1.29 -3.78 -7.36
N ALA A 90 1.15 -2.67 -6.62
CA ALA A 90 0.09 -1.70 -6.81
C ALA A 90 0.44 -0.35 -6.16
N ARG A 91 -0.13 0.71 -6.72
CA ARG A 91 -0.29 2.01 -6.10
C ARG A 91 -1.77 2.34 -6.09
N SER A 92 -2.33 2.68 -4.94
CA SER A 92 -3.75 2.99 -4.81
C SER A 92 -3.95 4.31 -4.07
N PRO A 93 -4.93 5.13 -4.48
CA PRO A 93 -5.23 6.35 -3.77
C PRO A 93 -5.77 6.04 -2.37
N THR A 94 -5.48 6.91 -1.41
CA THR A 94 -6.10 6.87 -0.08
C THR A 94 -7.28 7.85 -0.04
N PHE A 95 -8.31 7.55 0.78
CA PHE A 95 -9.48 8.43 0.93
C PHE A 95 -9.11 9.85 1.40
N ALA A 96 -7.99 9.99 2.11
CA ALA A 96 -7.47 11.26 2.60
C ALA A 96 -6.51 11.95 1.61
N ASN A 97 -6.34 11.42 0.38
CA ASN A 97 -5.60 12.11 -0.67
C ASN A 97 -6.60 12.80 -1.63
N PRO A 98 -6.85 14.11 -1.47
CA PRO A 98 -7.81 14.83 -2.30
C PRO A 98 -7.38 14.98 -3.76
N LYS A 99 -6.16 14.55 -4.15
CA LYS A 99 -5.65 14.72 -5.52
C LYS A 99 -6.04 13.61 -6.51
N THR A 100 -6.72 12.54 -6.09
CA THR A 100 -6.85 11.33 -6.91
C THR A 100 -8.24 10.96 -7.42
N LEU A 101 -9.21 11.84 -7.30
CA LEU A 101 -10.32 11.81 -8.25
C LEU A 101 -10.36 13.19 -8.89
N PRO A 102 -10.10 13.34 -10.22
CA PRO A 102 -10.79 14.42 -10.89
C PRO A 102 -12.25 14.23 -10.50
N SER A 103 -12.91 15.27 -9.99
CA SER A 103 -14.35 15.32 -10.14
C SER A 103 -14.60 15.43 -11.64
N THR A 104 -14.41 14.35 -12.39
CA THR A 104 -15.23 14.10 -13.57
C THR A 104 -16.62 14.36 -13.04
N GLY A 105 -17.29 15.40 -13.54
CA GLY A 105 -18.60 15.85 -13.07
C GLY A 105 -19.71 14.79 -13.20
N LEU A 106 -19.37 13.50 -13.26
CA LEU A 106 -20.21 12.43 -12.81
C LEU A 106 -20.64 12.70 -11.37
N PRO A 107 -21.94 12.64 -11.09
CA PRO A 107 -22.42 12.64 -9.71
C PRO A 107 -21.72 11.49 -8.97
N SER A 108 -21.17 11.78 -7.79
CA SER A 108 -20.73 10.71 -6.89
C SER A 108 -21.91 9.75 -6.71
N PRO A 109 -21.79 8.47 -7.10
CA PRO A 109 -22.89 7.51 -6.92
C PRO A 109 -23.24 7.31 -5.44
N PHE A 110 -22.41 7.83 -4.53
CA PHE A 110 -22.58 7.75 -3.09
C PHE A 110 -23.13 9.04 -2.45
N ALA A 111 -23.38 10.10 -3.22
CA ALA A 111 -23.95 11.35 -2.68
C ALA A 111 -25.39 11.19 -2.13
N GLY A 112 -26.05 10.06 -2.40
CA GLY A 112 -27.40 9.76 -1.95
C GLY A 112 -27.52 8.85 -0.71
N GLY A 113 -26.42 8.41 -0.09
CA GLY A 113 -26.47 7.59 1.14
C GLY A 113 -27.12 6.19 0.98
N VAL A 114 -27.43 5.76 -0.24
CA VAL A 114 -27.93 4.41 -0.51
C VAL A 114 -26.83 3.63 -1.21
N ALA A 115 -26.35 2.56 -0.56
CA ALA A 115 -25.45 1.62 -1.21
C ALA A 115 -26.11 1.13 -2.52
N PRO A 116 -25.42 1.18 -3.68
CA PRO A 116 -25.98 0.62 -4.89
C PRO A 116 -26.28 -0.86 -4.62
N SER A 117 -27.51 -1.27 -4.90
CA SER A 117 -27.92 -2.66 -4.76
C SER A 117 -26.93 -3.53 -5.54
N LEU A 118 -26.31 -4.50 -4.86
CA LEU A 118 -25.32 -5.46 -5.37
C LEU A 118 -25.96 -6.45 -6.35
N HIS A 119 -26.68 -5.96 -7.36
CA HIS A 119 -27.05 -6.77 -8.49
C HIS A 119 -25.74 -7.22 -9.15
N PRO A 120 -25.55 -8.53 -9.34
CA PRO A 120 -24.33 -9.03 -9.95
C PRO A 120 -24.20 -8.41 -11.34
N VAL A 121 -23.10 -7.68 -11.55
CA VAL A 121 -22.72 -7.23 -12.88
C VAL A 121 -22.49 -8.50 -13.70
N PRO A 122 -23.23 -8.74 -14.80
CA PRO A 122 -23.00 -9.92 -15.61
C PRO A 122 -21.58 -9.82 -16.17
N CYS A 123 -20.72 -10.78 -15.79
CA CYS A 123 -19.44 -10.99 -16.45
C CYS A 123 -19.73 -11.17 -17.94
N LYS A 124 -19.37 -10.18 -18.76
CA LYS A 124 -19.24 -10.42 -20.20
C LYS A 124 -18.11 -11.42 -20.36
N SER A 125 -18.44 -12.68 -20.63
CA SER A 125 -17.46 -13.66 -21.11
C SER A 125 -16.80 -13.06 -22.34
N VAL A 126 -15.50 -12.76 -22.23
CA VAL A 126 -14.68 -12.45 -23.39
C VAL A 126 -14.52 -13.77 -24.14
N ALA A 127 -15.04 -13.81 -25.37
CA ALA A 127 -14.88 -14.92 -26.30
C ALA A 127 -13.48 -14.94 -26.91
#